data_AF-A0A1U9W508-F1
#
_entry.id   AF-A0A1U9W508-F1
#
_cell.length_a   1.000
_cell.length_b   1.000
_cell.length_c   1.000
_cell.angle_alpha   90.00
_cell.angle_beta   90.00
_cell.angle_gamma   90.00
#
_symmetry.space_group_name_H-M   'P 1'
#
loop_
_entity.id
_entity.type
_entity.pdbx_description
1 polymer ?
#
loop_
_entity_poly.entity_id
_entity_poly.type
_entity_poly.pdbx_seq_one_letter_code
_entity_poly.pdbx_strand_id
1 'polypeptide(L)'
;MKSVIMFIIICFSFVLEIFAETRTAPNLEYQEARRKCQDDPKTTLDRETLKNAFRGDINTALFGGHAVCIYRHLGILDEQANINKIKLRDSLDYIIVDQRQLDAAVKECSVKKNTPEETAVEIFKCTKRAMAPYLPHYEP
;
A
#
# COMPACT_ATOMS: atom_id res chain seq x y z
N MET A 1 -34.86 -21.28 37.01
CA MET A 1 -34.84 -21.68 35.58
C MET A 1 -35.05 -20.49 34.64
N LYS A 2 -36.11 -19.69 34.79
CA LYS A 2 -36.37 -18.49 33.96
C LYS A 2 -35.22 -17.48 33.97
N SER A 3 -34.61 -17.23 35.14
CA SER A 3 -33.48 -16.31 35.28
C SER A 3 -32.18 -16.85 34.67
N VAL A 4 -31.98 -18.17 34.61
CA VAL A 4 -30.78 -18.78 34.01
C VAL A 4 -30.87 -18.72 32.47
N ILE A 5 -32.06 -18.93 31.91
CA ILE A 5 -32.33 -18.81 30.48
C ILE A 5 -32.14 -17.35 30.02
N MET A 6 -32.54 -16.38 30.85
CA MET A 6 -32.38 -14.95 30.54
C MET A 6 -30.91 -14.52 30.47
N PHE A 7 -30.05 -15.03 31.37
CA PHE A 7 -28.62 -14.73 31.35
C PHE A 7 -27.89 -15.37 30.15
N ILE A 8 -28.31 -16.57 29.72
CA ILE A 8 -27.73 -17.24 28.55
C ILE A 8 -28.08 -16.49 27.25
N ILE A 9 -29.29 -15.95 27.13
CA ILE A 9 -29.72 -15.16 25.96
C ILE A 9 -28.97 -13.82 25.91
N ILE A 10 -28.79 -13.14 27.05
CA ILE A 10 -28.06 -11.86 27.13
C ILE A 10 -26.58 -12.05 26.79
N CYS A 11 -25.95 -13.17 27.17
CA CYS A 11 -24.57 -13.47 26.81
C CYS A 11 -24.41 -13.84 25.33
N PHE A 12 -25.39 -14.50 24.70
CA PHE A 12 -25.32 -14.89 23.29
C PHE A 12 -25.49 -13.69 22.33
N SER A 13 -26.20 -12.64 22.76
CA SER A 13 -26.37 -11.41 21.97
C SER A 13 -25.13 -10.51 21.97
N PHE A 14 -24.28 -10.56 23.00
CA PHE A 14 -23.07 -9.73 23.09
C PHE A 14 -21.86 -10.26 22.31
N VAL A 15 -21.90 -11.51 21.82
CA VAL A 15 -20.76 -12.16 21.15
C VAL A 15 -20.81 -12.00 19.61
N LEU A 16 -21.91 -11.53 19.04
CA LEU A 16 -22.06 -11.36 17.59
C LEU A 16 -21.54 -10.02 17.04
N GLU A 17 -21.15 -9.08 17.90
CA GLU A 17 -20.54 -7.80 17.51
C GLU A 17 -19.01 -7.80 17.57
N ILE A 18 -18.37 -8.97 17.48
CA ILE A 18 -16.97 -9.01 17.09
C ILE A 18 -16.95 -8.67 15.60
N PHE A 19 -16.85 -7.38 15.33
CA PHE A 19 -16.62 -6.80 14.02
C PHE A 19 -15.58 -7.67 13.30
N ALA A 20 -16.03 -8.37 12.28
CA ALA A 20 -15.15 -8.85 11.22
C ALA A 20 -14.61 -7.59 10.52
N GLU A 21 -13.62 -6.95 11.15
CA GLU A 21 -12.75 -6.01 10.47
C GLU A 21 -12.02 -6.85 9.43
N THR A 22 -12.63 -6.92 8.25
CA THR A 22 -12.06 -7.62 7.10
C THR A 22 -10.88 -6.76 6.70
N ARG A 23 -9.72 -7.02 7.31
CA ARG A 23 -8.46 -6.49 6.83
C ARG A 23 -8.30 -7.02 5.42
N THR A 24 -8.58 -6.17 4.43
CA THR A 24 -8.20 -6.42 3.06
C THR A 24 -6.69 -6.61 3.05
N ALA A 25 -6.22 -7.70 2.49
CA ALA A 25 -4.79 -7.93 2.36
C ALA A 25 -4.18 -6.74 1.59
N PRO A 26 -3.04 -6.16 2.02
CA PRO A 26 -2.46 -4.97 1.40
C PRO A 26 -2.23 -5.10 -0.12
N ASN A 27 -2.04 -6.32 -0.61
CA ASN A 27 -1.96 -6.61 -2.04
C ASN A 27 -3.27 -6.33 -2.81
N LEU A 28 -4.44 -6.51 -2.21
CA LEU A 28 -5.75 -6.23 -2.80
C LEU A 28 -5.96 -4.72 -2.89
N GLU A 29 -5.62 -3.97 -1.84
CA GLU A 29 -5.72 -2.51 -1.84
C GLU A 29 -4.81 -1.88 -2.91
N TYR A 30 -3.57 -2.36 -3.03
CA TYR A 30 -2.66 -1.93 -4.08
C TYR A 30 -3.22 -2.22 -5.47
N GLN A 31 -3.78 -3.42 -5.69
CA GLN A 31 -4.37 -3.77 -6.99
C GLN A 31 -5.61 -2.93 -7.33
N GLU A 32 -6.44 -2.63 -6.34
CA GLU A 32 -7.61 -1.77 -6.53
C GLU A 32 -7.19 -0.33 -6.84
N ALA A 33 -6.23 0.23 -6.09
CA ALA A 33 -5.68 1.55 -6.35
C ALA A 33 -5.08 1.64 -7.76
N ARG A 34 -4.27 0.66 -8.16
CA ARG A 34 -3.70 0.57 -9.51
C ARG A 34 -4.78 0.53 -10.58
N ARG A 35 -5.85 -0.24 -10.39
CA ARG A 35 -6.98 -0.30 -11.33
C ARG A 35 -7.66 1.06 -11.46
N LYS A 36 -8.01 1.70 -10.33
CA LYS A 36 -8.65 3.04 -10.33
C LYS A 36 -7.81 4.07 -11.09
N CYS A 37 -6.49 4.09 -10.85
CA CYS A 37 -5.58 5.01 -11.55
C CYS A 37 -5.38 4.67 -13.02
N GLN A 38 -5.58 3.41 -13.42
CA GLN A 38 -5.53 3.00 -14.82
C GLN A 38 -6.83 3.32 -15.57
N ASP A 39 -7.96 3.34 -14.86
CA ASP A 39 -9.28 3.66 -15.41
C ASP A 39 -9.51 5.18 -15.56
N ASP A 40 -8.77 6.03 -14.81
CA ASP A 40 -8.82 7.50 -14.95
C ASP A 40 -7.98 7.97 -16.17
N PRO A 41 -8.58 8.66 -17.16
CA PRO A 41 -7.86 9.18 -18.33
C PRO A 41 -6.71 10.13 -18.01
N LYS A 42 -6.68 10.77 -16.83
CA LYS A 42 -5.60 11.66 -16.41
C LYS A 42 -4.35 10.93 -15.94
N THR A 43 -4.50 9.68 -15.53
CA THR A 43 -3.43 8.89 -14.91
C THR A 43 -3.22 7.56 -15.60
N THR A 44 -4.05 7.19 -16.58
CA THR A 44 -3.90 5.98 -17.39
C THR A 44 -2.56 5.99 -18.13
N LEU A 45 -1.88 4.85 -18.14
CA LEU A 45 -0.61 4.68 -18.83
C LEU A 45 -0.69 3.57 -19.87
N ASP A 46 0.06 3.70 -20.95
CA ASP A 46 0.21 2.60 -21.88
C ASP A 46 0.96 1.41 -21.23
N ARG A 47 0.79 0.23 -21.84
CA ARG A 47 1.35 -1.01 -21.32
C ARG A 47 2.89 -1.01 -21.30
N GLU A 48 3.53 -0.30 -22.23
CA GLU A 48 4.99 -0.24 -22.31
C GLU A 48 5.56 0.59 -21.17
N THR A 49 4.99 1.77 -20.89
CA THR A 49 5.37 2.59 -19.74
C THR A 49 5.25 1.82 -18.42
N LEU A 50 4.14 1.11 -18.20
CA LEU A 50 3.94 0.28 -17.00
C LEU A 50 4.98 -0.84 -16.90
N LYS A 51 5.30 -1.49 -18.01
CA LYS A 51 6.28 -2.58 -18.07
C LYS A 51 7.69 -2.08 -17.78
N ASN A 52 8.06 -0.92 -18.32
CA ASN A 52 9.36 -0.31 -18.09
C ASN A 52 9.50 0.10 -16.61
N ALA A 53 8.46 0.71 -16.05
CA ALA A 53 8.43 1.04 -14.63
C ALA A 53 8.60 -0.21 -13.74
N PHE A 54 7.88 -1.30 -14.06
CA PHE A 54 8.03 -2.57 -13.34
C PHE A 54 9.41 -3.20 -13.51
N ARG A 55 10.15 -2.92 -14.58
CA ARG A 55 11.54 -3.36 -14.77
C ARG A 55 12.56 -2.45 -14.07
N GLY A 56 12.14 -1.29 -13.59
CA GLY A 56 13.01 -0.31 -12.94
C GLY A 56 13.48 0.81 -13.86
N ASP A 57 13.16 0.76 -15.15
CA ASP A 57 13.38 1.85 -16.10
C ASP A 57 12.20 2.84 -16.02
N ILE A 58 12.29 3.74 -15.05
CA ILE A 58 11.21 4.66 -14.70
C ILE A 58 11.54 6.06 -15.18
N ASN A 59 10.77 6.54 -16.15
CA ASN A 59 10.70 7.95 -16.51
C ASN A 59 9.65 8.65 -15.62
N THR A 60 10.12 9.52 -14.71
CA THR A 60 9.25 10.27 -13.78
C THR A 60 8.21 11.13 -14.50
N ALA A 61 8.54 11.70 -15.66
CA ALA A 61 7.61 12.54 -16.41
C ALA A 61 6.42 11.74 -16.97
N LEU A 62 6.60 10.45 -17.21
CA LEU A 62 5.55 9.55 -17.72
C LEU A 62 4.83 8.82 -16.58
N PHE A 63 5.58 8.29 -15.61
CA PHE A 63 5.01 7.42 -14.56
C PHE A 63 4.58 8.17 -13.30
N GLY A 64 5.12 9.37 -13.06
CA GLY A 64 4.98 10.10 -11.80
C GLY A 64 3.53 10.37 -11.39
N GLY A 65 2.71 10.86 -12.32
CA GLY A 65 1.29 11.13 -12.05
C GLY A 65 0.50 9.86 -11.67
N HIS A 66 0.77 8.74 -12.34
CA HIS A 66 0.17 7.46 -12.01
C HIS A 66 0.58 6.97 -10.62
N ALA A 67 1.87 7.08 -10.29
CA ALA A 67 2.38 6.73 -8.97
C ALA A 67 1.76 7.60 -7.85
N VAL A 68 1.63 8.92 -8.07
CA VAL A 68 0.94 9.83 -7.14
C VAL A 68 -0.49 9.38 -6.91
N CYS A 69 -1.23 9.07 -7.98
CA CYS A 69 -2.60 8.58 -7.88
C CYS A 69 -2.70 7.33 -6.99
N ILE A 70 -1.84 6.32 -7.23
CA ILE A 70 -1.83 5.08 -6.45
C ILE A 70 -1.57 5.39 -4.98
N TYR A 71 -0.52 6.15 -4.67
CA TYR A 71 -0.14 6.39 -3.28
C TYR A 71 -1.12 7.29 -2.52
N ARG A 72 -1.86 8.17 -3.21
CA ARG A 72 -2.97 8.91 -2.60
C ARG A 72 -4.14 8.00 -2.28
N HIS A 73 -4.50 7.10 -3.19
CA HIS A 73 -5.56 6.11 -2.92
C HIS A 73 -5.22 5.17 -1.75
N LEU A 74 -3.94 4.86 -1.55
CA LEU A 74 -3.45 4.08 -0.42
C LEU A 74 -3.30 4.89 0.88
N GLY A 75 -3.48 6.22 0.82
CA GLY A 75 -3.24 7.12 1.95
C GLY A 75 -1.77 7.21 2.38
N ILE A 76 -0.83 6.77 1.53
CA ILE A 76 0.61 6.87 1.73
C ILE A 76 1.09 8.29 1.45
N LEU A 77 0.52 8.95 0.43
CA LEU A 77 0.73 10.37 0.15
C LEU A 77 -0.54 11.15 0.43
N ASP A 78 -0.41 12.31 1.07
CA ASP A 78 -1.48 13.31 1.12
C ASP A 78 -1.45 14.26 -0.09
N GLU A 79 -2.35 15.24 -0.10
CA GLU A 79 -2.43 16.24 -1.18
C GLU A 79 -1.16 17.11 -1.28
N GLN A 80 -0.44 17.30 -0.18
CA GLN A 80 0.81 18.08 -0.09
C GLN A 80 2.07 17.20 -0.25
N ALA A 81 1.91 15.94 -0.67
CA ALA A 81 2.96 14.96 -0.80
C ALA A 81 3.76 14.70 0.49
N ASN A 82 3.12 14.85 1.65
CA ASN A 82 3.67 14.31 2.89
C ASN A 82 3.43 12.81 2.94
N ILE A 83 4.41 12.10 3.48
CA ILE A 83 4.42 10.64 3.52
C ILE A 83 3.84 10.16 4.85
N ASN A 84 2.75 9.41 4.79
CA ASN A 84 2.21 8.69 5.93
C ASN A 84 3.01 7.40 6.16
N LYS A 85 3.96 7.46 7.10
CA LYS A 85 4.84 6.33 7.42
C LYS A 85 4.10 5.12 7.99
N ILE A 86 2.95 5.32 8.63
CA ILE A 86 2.13 4.22 9.15
C ILE A 86 1.54 3.45 7.96
N LYS A 87 0.90 4.15 7.01
CA LYS A 87 0.37 3.50 5.80
C LYS A 87 1.45 2.87 4.92
N LEU A 88 2.62 3.51 4.84
CA LEU A 88 3.77 2.90 4.16
C LEU A 88 4.21 1.61 4.85
N ARG A 89 4.27 1.59 6.19
CA ARG A 89 4.58 0.37 6.96
C ARG A 89 3.57 -0.73 6.68
N ASP A 90 2.27 -0.43 6.80
CA ASP A 90 1.18 -1.38 6.57
C ASP A 90 1.24 -1.99 5.15
N SER A 91 1.75 -1.24 4.17
CA SER A 91 1.92 -1.75 2.80
C SER A 91 3.12 -2.71 2.64
N LEU A 92 4.15 -2.55 3.47
CA LEU A 92 5.40 -3.30 3.40
C LEU A 92 5.41 -4.54 4.31
N ASP A 93 4.68 -4.49 5.43
CA ASP A 93 4.67 -5.56 6.45
C ASP A 93 4.12 -6.90 5.94
N TYR A 94 3.32 -6.87 4.88
CA TYR A 94 2.82 -8.05 4.19
C TYR A 94 3.92 -8.86 3.48
N ILE A 95 5.03 -8.20 3.12
CA ILE A 95 6.13 -8.81 2.36
C ILE A 95 7.39 -8.92 3.24
N ILE A 96 7.70 -7.88 4.01
CA ILE A 96 8.90 -7.81 4.85
C ILE A 96 8.55 -8.26 6.27
N VAL A 97 8.74 -9.55 6.55
CA VAL A 97 8.38 -10.17 7.84
C VAL A 97 9.33 -9.78 8.99
N ASP A 98 10.62 -9.60 8.69
CA ASP A 98 11.61 -9.17 9.70
C ASP A 98 11.36 -7.70 10.08
N GLN A 99 11.00 -7.48 11.35
CA GLN A 99 10.60 -6.16 11.84
C GLN A 99 11.73 -5.13 11.78
N ARG A 100 13.00 -5.54 11.95
CA ARG A 100 14.13 -4.60 11.85
C ARG A 100 14.33 -4.16 10.40
N GLN A 101 14.17 -5.09 9.45
CA GLN A 101 14.25 -4.76 8.03
C GLN A 101 13.04 -3.93 7.57
N LEU A 102 11.85 -4.20 8.10
CA LEU A 102 10.65 -3.38 7.87
C LEU A 102 10.85 -1.94 8.37
N ASP A 103 11.34 -1.78 9.60
CA ASP A 103 11.64 -0.46 10.17
C ASP A 103 12.69 0.30 9.33
N ALA A 104 13.73 -0.41 8.90
CA ALA A 104 14.76 0.14 8.02
C ALA A 104 14.18 0.59 6.67
N ALA A 105 13.36 -0.25 6.04
CA ALA A 105 12.70 0.05 4.77
C ALA A 105 11.76 1.24 4.86
N VAL A 106 10.92 1.32 5.91
CA VAL A 106 10.03 2.48 6.11
C VAL A 106 10.84 3.76 6.30
N LYS A 107 11.94 3.70 7.06
CA LYS A 107 12.83 4.84 7.27
C LYS A 107 13.52 5.28 5.97
N GLU A 108 14.06 4.34 5.19
CA GLU A 108 14.76 4.62 3.94
C GLU A 108 13.81 5.14 2.86
N CYS A 109 12.62 4.55 2.74
CA CYS A 109 11.69 4.84 1.64
C CYS A 109 10.75 6.02 1.92
N SER A 110 10.75 6.58 3.14
CA SER A 110 9.94 7.75 3.50
C SER A 110 10.66 9.07 3.26
N VAL A 111 11.21 9.25 2.05
CA VAL A 111 11.95 10.46 1.64
C VAL A 111 11.10 11.32 0.72
N LYS A 112 10.71 12.50 1.20
CA LYS A 112 10.05 13.53 0.38
C LYS A 112 11.05 14.16 -0.59
N LYS A 113 10.64 14.34 -1.85
CA LYS A 113 11.41 15.01 -2.92
C LYS A 113 10.82 16.39 -3.23
N ASN A 114 11.31 17.03 -4.29
CA ASN A 114 10.91 18.39 -4.63
C ASN A 114 9.48 18.44 -5.17
N THR A 115 9.04 17.41 -5.89
CA THR A 115 7.68 17.29 -6.41
C THR A 115 6.94 16.07 -5.86
N PRO A 116 5.59 16.08 -5.88
CA PRO A 116 4.78 14.88 -5.58
C PRO A 116 5.16 13.69 -6.46
N GLU A 117 5.39 13.91 -7.75
CA GLU A 117 5.76 12.89 -8.73
C GLU A 117 7.11 12.26 -8.42
N GLU A 118 8.13 13.07 -8.13
CA GLU A 118 9.44 12.59 -7.72
C GLU A 118 9.37 11.82 -6.40
N THR A 119 8.54 12.28 -5.47
CA THR A 119 8.33 11.61 -4.17
C THR A 119 7.69 10.24 -4.37
N ALA A 120 6.61 10.17 -5.15
CA ALA A 120 5.93 8.92 -5.48
C ALA A 120 6.86 7.93 -6.20
N VAL A 121 7.64 8.41 -7.19
CA VAL A 121 8.60 7.56 -7.90
C VAL A 121 9.73 7.07 -6.99
N GLU A 122 10.21 7.90 -6.06
CA GLU A 122 11.20 7.45 -5.07
C GLU A 122 10.62 6.36 -4.16
N ILE A 123 9.41 6.55 -3.62
CA ILE A 123 8.74 5.53 -2.81
C ILE A 123 8.63 4.22 -3.60
N PHE A 124 8.20 4.29 -4.87
CA PHE A 124 8.09 3.09 -5.73
C PHE A 124 9.44 2.38 -5.92
N LYS A 125 10.48 3.12 -6.28
CA LYS A 125 11.83 2.55 -6.49
C LYS A 125 12.39 1.94 -5.21
N CYS A 126 12.30 2.67 -4.10
CA CYS A 126 12.84 2.25 -2.83
C CYS A 126 12.10 1.02 -2.27
N THR A 127 10.76 1.06 -2.23
CA THR A 127 9.97 -0.07 -1.71
C THR A 127 10.16 -1.33 -2.55
N LYS A 128 10.22 -1.22 -3.88
CA LYS A 128 10.54 -2.34 -4.77
C LYS A 128 11.89 -2.96 -4.43
N ARG A 129 12.94 -2.14 -4.22
CA ARG A 129 14.27 -2.60 -3.82
C ARG A 129 14.27 -3.23 -2.41
N ALA A 130 13.55 -2.65 -1.46
CA ALA A 130 13.45 -3.18 -0.10
C ALA A 130 12.72 -4.53 -0.05
N MET A 131 11.70 -4.73 -0.90
CA MET A 131 10.93 -5.96 -0.98
C MET A 131 11.60 -7.06 -1.82
N ALA A 132 12.51 -6.70 -2.72
CA ALA A 132 13.17 -7.62 -3.64
C ALA A 132 13.68 -8.93 -3.00
N PRO A 133 14.39 -8.91 -1.85
CA PRO A 133 14.89 -10.13 -1.22
C PRO A 133 13.81 -11.11 -0.74
N TYR A 134 12.56 -10.65 -0.63
CA TYR A 134 11.43 -11.40 -0.09
C TYR A 134 10.49 -11.93 -1.20
N LEU A 135 10.72 -11.55 -2.46
CA LEU A 135 9.89 -11.96 -3.58
C LEU A 135 10.53 -13.14 -4.32
N PRO A 136 9.79 -14.22 -4.62
CA PRO A 136 10.35 -15.48 -5.12
C PRO A 136 11.02 -15.44 -6.51
N HIS A 137 11.04 -14.28 -7.21
CA HIS A 137 11.58 -14.15 -8.57
C HIS A 137 12.26 -12.80 -8.86
N TYR A 138 12.79 -12.10 -7.85
CA TYR A 138 13.55 -10.87 -8.10
C TYR A 138 15.01 -11.19 -8.45
N GLU A 139 15.32 -11.33 -9.73
CA GLU A 139 16.71 -11.18 -10.19
C GLU A 139 17.03 -9.67 -10.27
N PRO A 140 18.12 -9.20 -9.65
CA PRO A 140 18.51 -7.78 -9.59
C PRO A 140 18.84 -7.18 -10.95
#